data_AF-A0A2V3YI80-F1
#
_entry.id   AF-A0A2V3YI80-F1
#
_cell.length_a   1.000
_cell.length_b   1.000
_cell.length_c   1.000
_cell.angle_alpha   90.00
_cell.angle_beta   90.00
_cell.angle_gamma   90.00
#
_symmetry.space_group_name_H-M   'P 1'
#
loop_
_entity.id
_entity.type
_entity.pdbx_description
1 polymer ?
#
loop_
_entity_poly.entity_id
_entity_poly.type
_entity_poly.pdbx_seq_one_letter_code
_entity_poly.pdbx_strand_id
1 'polypeptide(L)'
;MLELTRRMTLARTSFTRIAGCYVDRDGDFEGSFNTNFLKISAPERTKKLKLAKEIPFSATNVNLKKYEFPQSMRKPGSMWQLLMAMNECGLKNDALMDTFYDLVMEKYHKNAAYAILVFHDRYDIPAKGSDGERQWESEEVFEYMICAICPMTGEYEPGKPECGFLFPAFTDRSGDQNHINIFQADADRPHRELLEILGLG
;
A
#
# COMPACT_ATOMS: atom_id res chain seq x y z
N MET A 1 -1.76 8.68 -10.93
CA MET A 1 -2.71 8.25 -9.86
C MET A 1 -4.12 7.92 -10.36
N LEU A 2 -4.82 8.80 -11.11
CA LEU A 2 -6.18 8.54 -11.61
C LEU A 2 -6.34 7.22 -12.39
N GLU A 3 -5.31 6.79 -13.12
CA GLU A 3 -5.29 5.51 -13.85
C GLU A 3 -5.47 4.31 -12.91
N LEU A 4 -4.72 4.25 -11.80
CA LEU A 4 -4.81 3.21 -10.80
C LEU A 4 -6.15 3.25 -10.05
N THR A 5 -6.58 4.43 -9.60
CA THR A 5 -7.80 4.57 -8.77
C THR A 5 -9.09 4.24 -9.51
N ARG A 6 -9.12 4.37 -10.85
CA ARG A 6 -10.23 3.93 -11.71
C ARG A 6 -10.39 2.41 -11.74
N ARG A 7 -9.35 1.66 -11.39
CA ARG A 7 -9.36 0.19 -11.34
C ARG A 7 -9.82 -0.36 -9.99
N MET A 8 -9.76 0.44 -8.92
CA MET A 8 -10.14 0.03 -7.56
C MET A 8 -11.67 -0.04 -7.37
N THR A 9 -12.29 -0.91 -8.16
CA THR A 9 -13.73 -1.24 -8.19
C THR A 9 -13.87 -2.74 -8.46
N LEU A 10 -14.96 -3.37 -8.04
CA LEU A 10 -15.15 -4.82 -8.26
C LEU A 10 -15.05 -5.23 -9.73
N ALA A 11 -15.48 -4.36 -10.65
CA ALA A 11 -15.52 -4.66 -12.09
C ALA A 11 -14.16 -4.52 -12.79
N ARG A 12 -13.18 -3.86 -12.17
CA ARG A 12 -11.90 -3.48 -12.83
C ARG A 12 -10.66 -3.80 -12.00
N THR A 13 -10.82 -4.26 -10.77
CA THR A 13 -9.68 -4.48 -9.87
C THR A 13 -8.83 -5.63 -10.38
N SER A 14 -7.52 -5.44 -10.31
CA SER A 14 -6.51 -6.48 -10.54
C SER A 14 -5.77 -6.85 -9.25
N PHE A 15 -6.26 -6.38 -8.08
CA PHE A 15 -5.71 -6.80 -6.79
C PHE A 15 -5.67 -8.32 -6.71
N THR A 16 -4.46 -8.83 -6.45
CA THR A 16 -4.17 -10.26 -6.43
C THR A 16 -4.21 -10.80 -5.00
N ARG A 17 -3.79 -9.99 -4.03
CA ARG A 17 -3.63 -10.40 -2.63
C ARG A 17 -3.86 -9.25 -1.67
N ILE A 18 -4.28 -9.59 -0.47
CA ILE A 18 -4.27 -8.70 0.68
C ILE A 18 -3.76 -9.46 1.90
N ALA A 19 -2.86 -8.82 2.63
CA ALA A 19 -2.40 -9.24 3.93
C ALA A 19 -2.63 -8.12 4.94
N GLY A 20 -2.70 -8.46 6.23
CA GLY A 20 -2.71 -7.46 7.28
C GLY A 20 -2.57 -8.04 8.67
N CYS A 21 -2.28 -7.17 9.64
CA CYS A 21 -2.34 -7.50 11.06
C CYS A 21 -3.26 -6.52 11.81
N TYR A 22 -3.67 -6.95 13.00
CA TYR A 22 -4.40 -6.17 13.98
C TYR A 22 -3.52 -5.98 15.20
N VAL A 23 -3.50 -4.75 15.70
CA VAL A 23 -2.74 -4.32 16.87
C VAL A 23 -3.72 -3.71 17.85
N ASP A 24 -3.65 -4.12 19.11
CA ASP A 24 -4.54 -3.63 20.14
C ASP A 24 -4.17 -2.21 20.62
N ARG A 25 -4.83 -1.74 21.68
CA ARG A 25 -4.59 -0.41 22.25
C ARG A 25 -3.23 -0.30 22.95
N ASP A 26 -2.70 -1.40 23.45
CA ASP A 26 -1.44 -1.44 24.19
C ASP A 26 -0.24 -1.60 23.24
N GLY A 27 -0.51 -1.85 21.96
CA GLY A 27 0.50 -2.01 20.91
C GLY A 27 0.86 -3.48 20.66
N ASP A 28 0.10 -4.41 21.23
CA ASP A 28 0.36 -5.84 21.11
C ASP A 28 -0.30 -6.42 19.86
N PHE A 29 0.37 -7.41 19.27
CA PHE A 29 -0.13 -8.13 18.09
C PHE A 29 -1.31 -9.03 18.47
N GLU A 30 -2.48 -8.81 17.87
CA GLU A 30 -3.67 -9.64 18.10
C GLU A 30 -3.84 -10.76 17.07
N GLY A 31 -3.34 -10.56 15.85
CA GLY A 31 -3.45 -11.54 14.78
C GLY A 31 -3.18 -10.99 13.39
N SER A 32 -2.92 -11.88 12.44
CA SER A 32 -2.70 -11.55 11.03
C SER A 32 -3.55 -12.40 10.09
N PHE A 33 -3.70 -11.91 8.86
CA PHE A 33 -4.29 -12.65 7.77
C PHE A 33 -3.49 -12.42 6.49
N ASN A 34 -3.53 -13.40 5.60
CA ASN A 34 -2.95 -13.29 4.27
C ASN A 34 -3.75 -14.13 3.27
N THR A 35 -4.44 -13.50 2.32
CA THR A 35 -5.35 -14.21 1.42
C THR A 35 -5.36 -13.66 0.02
N ASN A 36 -5.62 -14.55 -0.95
CA ASN A 36 -5.88 -14.14 -2.31
C ASN A 36 -7.13 -13.26 -2.35
N PHE A 37 -7.04 -12.12 -3.03
CA PHE A 37 -8.11 -11.12 -3.02
C PHE A 37 -9.43 -11.68 -3.57
N LEU A 38 -9.38 -12.59 -4.55
CA LEU A 38 -10.56 -13.23 -5.14
C LEU A 38 -11.29 -14.19 -4.20
N LYS A 39 -10.62 -14.71 -3.16
CA LYS A 39 -11.26 -15.56 -2.13
C LYS A 39 -12.14 -14.77 -1.17
N ILE A 40 -12.04 -13.44 -1.18
CA ILE A 40 -12.83 -12.55 -0.33
C ILE A 40 -14.20 -12.32 -0.98
N SER A 41 -15.25 -12.31 -0.16
CA SER A 41 -16.62 -12.04 -0.61
C SER A 41 -16.71 -10.68 -1.32
N ALA A 42 -17.64 -10.54 -2.27
CA ALA A 42 -17.79 -9.29 -3.02
C ALA A 42 -18.10 -8.05 -2.14
N PRO A 43 -18.95 -8.15 -1.10
CA PRO A 43 -19.17 -7.04 -0.17
C PRO A 43 -17.89 -6.63 0.55
N GLU A 44 -17.11 -7.60 1.03
CA GLU A 44 -15.88 -7.34 1.78
C GLU A 44 -14.77 -6.80 0.88
N ARG A 45 -14.63 -7.31 -0.35
CA ARG A 45 -13.76 -6.71 -1.37
C ARG A 45 -14.12 -5.26 -1.64
N THR A 46 -15.41 -4.91 -1.67
CA THR A 46 -15.84 -3.51 -1.89
C THR A 46 -15.38 -2.60 -0.77
N LYS A 47 -15.46 -3.04 0.49
CA LYS A 47 -14.92 -2.28 1.64
C LYS A 47 -13.41 -2.11 1.52
N LYS A 48 -12.69 -3.21 1.31
CA LYS A 48 -11.23 -3.27 1.13
C LYS A 48 -10.73 -2.39 -0.03
N LEU A 49 -11.42 -2.39 -1.17
CA LEU A 49 -11.13 -1.53 -2.32
C LEU A 49 -11.27 -0.04 -1.97
N LYS A 50 -12.27 0.33 -1.18
CA LYS A 50 -12.44 1.73 -0.73
C LYS A 50 -11.26 2.15 0.13
N LEU A 51 -10.86 1.33 1.10
CA LEU A 51 -9.69 1.62 1.95
C LEU A 51 -8.42 1.81 1.14
N ALA A 52 -8.12 0.87 0.24
CA ALA A 52 -6.95 0.96 -0.62
C ALA A 52 -6.99 2.18 -1.54
N LYS A 53 -8.18 2.61 -1.99
CA LYS A 53 -8.37 3.74 -2.91
C LYS A 53 -8.15 5.10 -2.25
N GLU A 54 -8.44 5.26 -0.96
CA GLU A 54 -8.28 6.56 -0.25
C GLU A 54 -6.87 7.13 -0.41
N ILE A 55 -5.84 6.28 -0.28
CA ILE A 55 -4.42 6.67 -0.39
C ILE A 55 -4.10 7.27 -1.77
N PRO A 56 -4.20 6.53 -2.89
CA PRO A 56 -3.86 7.03 -4.22
C PRO A 56 -4.87 8.02 -4.79
N PHE A 57 -6.08 8.15 -4.23
CA PHE A 57 -7.09 9.12 -4.66
C PHE A 57 -6.98 10.48 -3.94
N SER A 58 -6.19 10.57 -2.88
CA SER A 58 -5.99 11.80 -2.12
C SER A 58 -5.26 12.90 -2.92
N ALA A 59 -5.30 14.14 -2.41
CA ALA A 59 -4.72 15.29 -3.08
C ALA A 59 -3.20 15.16 -3.23
N THR A 60 -2.72 15.13 -4.47
CA THR A 60 -1.29 15.06 -4.80
C THR A 60 -0.54 16.29 -4.31
N ASN A 61 0.69 16.10 -3.82
CA ASN A 61 1.57 17.12 -3.23
C ASN A 61 1.04 17.76 -1.92
N VAL A 62 -0.15 17.37 -1.46
CA VAL A 62 -0.71 17.78 -0.17
C VAL A 62 -0.78 16.58 0.76
N ASN A 63 -1.72 15.66 0.52
CA ASN A 63 -1.90 14.44 1.30
C ASN A 63 -1.03 13.30 0.78
N LEU A 64 -0.84 13.21 -0.54
CA LEU A 64 0.02 12.20 -1.18
C LEU A 64 1.29 12.84 -1.73
N LYS A 65 2.41 12.61 -1.06
CA LYS A 65 3.71 13.18 -1.44
C LYS A 65 4.65 12.10 -1.95
N LYS A 66 5.40 12.40 -3.00
CA LYS A 66 6.42 11.50 -3.57
C LYS A 66 7.75 11.72 -2.85
N TYR A 67 8.40 10.65 -2.43
CA TYR A 67 9.71 10.66 -1.79
C TYR A 67 10.65 9.73 -2.54
N GLU A 68 11.92 10.11 -2.60
CA GLU A 68 13.00 9.27 -3.14
C GLU A 68 13.69 8.53 -1.99
N PHE A 69 13.94 7.23 -2.15
CA PHE A 69 14.82 6.48 -1.26
C PHE A 69 16.28 6.87 -1.50
N PRO A 70 17.01 7.41 -0.50
CA PRO A 70 18.42 7.71 -0.65
C PRO A 70 19.24 6.47 -1.01
N GLN A 71 20.32 6.62 -1.77
CA GLN A 71 21.20 5.50 -2.12
C GLN A 71 21.73 4.75 -0.88
N SER A 72 22.00 5.47 0.22
CA SER A 72 22.42 4.90 1.51
C SER A 72 21.40 3.93 2.13
N MET A 73 20.13 4.04 1.74
CA MET A 73 19.02 3.20 2.21
C MET A 73 18.70 2.04 1.26
N ARG A 74 19.38 1.92 0.12
CA ARG A 74 19.25 0.79 -0.83
C ARG A 74 20.33 -0.26 -0.57
N LYS A 75 20.41 -0.74 0.67
CA LYS A 75 21.42 -1.71 1.15
C LYS A 75 20.76 -2.95 1.75
N PRO A 76 21.49 -4.07 1.86
CA PRO A 76 20.98 -5.26 2.52
C PRO A 76 20.44 -4.98 3.93
N GLY A 77 19.25 -5.50 4.23
CA GLY A 77 18.56 -5.34 5.51
C GLY A 77 17.79 -4.02 5.68
N SER A 78 17.68 -3.18 4.64
CA SER A 78 16.90 -1.94 4.71
C SER A 78 15.40 -2.17 4.51
N MET A 79 14.59 -1.20 4.96
CA MET A 79 13.16 -1.18 4.67
C MET A 79 12.88 -1.21 3.16
N TRP A 80 13.66 -0.49 2.34
CA TRP A 80 13.50 -0.52 0.89
C TRP A 80 13.66 -1.95 0.32
N GLN A 81 14.67 -2.70 0.78
CA GLN A 81 14.86 -4.09 0.33
C GLN A 81 13.69 -4.99 0.78
N LEU A 82 13.16 -4.78 1.99
CA LEU A 82 12.00 -5.50 2.48
C LEU A 82 10.77 -5.24 1.61
N LEU A 83 10.47 -3.97 1.30
CA LEU A 83 9.35 -3.59 0.42
C LEU A 83 9.50 -4.17 -0.99
N MET A 84 10.72 -4.16 -1.55
CA MET A 84 11.02 -4.82 -2.83
C MET A 84 10.70 -6.31 -2.78
N ALA A 85 11.20 -7.03 -1.77
CA ALA A 85 10.97 -8.46 -1.62
C ALA A 85 9.48 -8.81 -1.40
N MET A 86 8.75 -7.98 -0.63
CA MET A 86 7.31 -8.11 -0.43
C MET A 86 6.54 -7.97 -1.75
N ASN A 87 6.90 -6.96 -2.56
CA ASN A 87 6.27 -6.71 -3.86
C ASN A 87 6.59 -7.84 -4.85
N GLU A 88 7.86 -8.24 -4.97
CA GLU A 88 8.31 -9.31 -5.88
C GLU A 88 7.67 -10.67 -5.56
N CYS A 89 7.46 -10.99 -4.27
CA CYS A 89 6.79 -12.23 -3.89
C CYS A 89 5.25 -12.14 -3.95
N GLY A 90 4.70 -10.97 -4.26
CA GLY A 90 3.26 -10.70 -4.29
C GLY A 90 2.57 -10.96 -2.96
N LEU A 91 3.24 -10.60 -1.86
CA LEU A 91 2.85 -10.84 -0.46
C LEU A 91 2.63 -12.32 -0.10
N LYS A 92 3.23 -13.27 -0.81
CA LYS A 92 3.04 -14.72 -0.53
C LYS A 92 3.89 -15.26 0.61
N ASN A 93 4.91 -14.50 1.03
CA ASN A 93 5.81 -14.93 2.10
C ASN A 93 5.38 -14.28 3.42
N ASP A 94 4.75 -15.06 4.29
CA ASP A 94 4.26 -14.57 5.59
C ASP A 94 5.40 -14.07 6.48
N ALA A 95 6.60 -14.66 6.42
CA ALA A 95 7.73 -14.19 7.23
C ALA A 95 8.19 -12.77 6.86
N LEU A 96 8.08 -12.37 5.59
CA LEU A 96 8.34 -10.99 5.18
C LEU A 96 7.25 -10.04 5.69
N MET A 97 6.00 -10.51 5.71
CA MET A 97 4.89 -9.73 6.25
C MET A 97 5.03 -9.53 7.75
N ASP A 98 5.36 -10.58 8.50
CA ASP A 98 5.58 -10.53 9.95
C ASP A 98 6.72 -9.57 10.29
N THR A 99 7.85 -9.68 9.58
CA THR A 99 8.98 -8.73 9.73
C THR A 99 8.54 -7.29 9.46
N PHE A 100 7.71 -7.07 8.43
CA PHE A 100 7.20 -5.73 8.12
C PHE A 100 6.30 -5.20 9.24
N TYR A 101 5.39 -6.03 9.78
CA TYR A 101 4.52 -5.62 10.89
C TYR A 101 5.34 -5.27 12.14
N ASP A 102 6.32 -6.09 12.51
CA ASP A 102 7.19 -5.83 13.66
C ASP A 102 7.88 -4.46 13.54
N LEU A 103 8.46 -4.17 12.38
CA LEU A 103 9.14 -2.88 12.13
C LEU A 103 8.18 -1.68 12.19
N VAL A 104 6.95 -1.84 11.72
CA VAL A 104 5.93 -0.78 11.82
C VAL A 104 5.49 -0.59 13.27
N MET A 105 5.22 -1.68 13.99
CA MET A 105 4.78 -1.67 15.40
C MET A 105 5.84 -1.12 16.36
N GLU A 106 7.13 -1.30 16.05
CA GLU A 106 8.25 -0.77 16.85
C GLU A 106 8.26 0.77 16.93
N LYS A 107 7.65 1.47 15.96
CA LYS A 107 7.68 2.94 15.87
C LYS A 107 6.31 3.58 15.86
N TYR A 108 5.31 2.91 15.30
CA TYR A 108 3.95 3.42 15.24
C TYR A 108 3.21 3.11 16.54
N HIS A 109 3.32 4.03 17.51
CA HIS A 109 2.64 3.90 18.80
C HIS A 109 1.37 4.75 18.84
N LYS A 110 0.26 4.12 19.22
CA LYS A 110 -1.02 4.77 19.33
C LYS A 110 -1.81 4.24 20.52
N ASN A 111 -2.44 5.14 21.27
CA ASN A 111 -3.35 4.78 22.37
C ASN A 111 -4.73 4.31 21.86
N ALA A 112 -4.77 3.52 20.78
CA ALA A 112 -5.97 2.96 20.19
C ALA A 112 -5.59 1.82 19.24
N ALA A 113 -6.45 0.79 19.18
CA ALA A 113 -6.27 -0.32 18.26
C ALA A 113 -6.27 0.15 16.80
N TYR A 114 -5.44 -0.49 15.97
CA TYR A 114 -5.29 -0.20 14.56
C TYR A 114 -5.00 -1.47 13.75
N ALA A 115 -5.19 -1.38 12.44
CA ALA A 115 -4.83 -2.42 11.49
C ALA A 115 -3.77 -1.90 10.52
N ILE A 116 -2.82 -2.77 10.16
CA ILE A 116 -1.90 -2.56 9.05
C ILE A 116 -2.41 -3.43 7.91
N LEU A 117 -2.84 -2.82 6.81
CA LEU A 117 -3.38 -3.53 5.64
C LEU A 117 -2.46 -3.31 4.44
N VAL A 118 -1.98 -4.40 3.83
CA VAL A 118 -1.14 -4.36 2.63
C VAL A 118 -1.87 -5.04 1.48
N PHE A 119 -2.16 -4.28 0.44
CA PHE A 119 -2.80 -4.72 -0.79
C PHE A 119 -1.74 -4.88 -1.86
N HIS A 120 -1.84 -5.92 -2.68
CA HIS A 120 -0.93 -6.14 -3.81
C HIS A 120 -1.69 -6.30 -5.11
N ASP A 121 -1.24 -5.61 -6.15
CA ASP A 121 -1.87 -5.53 -7.47
C ASP A 121 -0.83 -5.78 -8.57
N ARG A 122 -1.31 -6.30 -9.69
CA ARG A 122 -0.56 -6.43 -10.93
C ARG A 122 -1.38 -5.79 -12.05
N TYR A 123 -0.97 -4.62 -12.48
CA TYR A 123 -1.69 -3.86 -13.49
C TYR A 123 -1.01 -3.95 -14.86
N ASP A 124 -1.69 -4.57 -15.83
CA ASP A 124 -1.32 -4.50 -17.24
C ASP A 124 -1.57 -3.11 -17.83
N ILE A 125 -0.50 -2.35 -18.08
CA ILE A 125 -0.54 -1.02 -18.66
C ILE A 125 -0.75 -1.15 -20.18
N PRO A 126 -1.86 -0.65 -20.73
CA PRO A 126 -2.11 -0.75 -22.17
C PRO A 126 -1.19 0.18 -22.96
N ALA A 127 -0.66 -0.31 -24.08
CA ALA A 127 0.09 0.48 -25.04
C ALA A 127 -0.78 1.59 -25.66
N LYS A 128 -0.20 2.78 -25.84
CA LYS A 128 -0.85 3.88 -26.57
C LYS A 128 -0.45 3.82 -28.05
N GLY A 129 -1.42 3.63 -28.94
CA GLY A 129 -1.24 3.96 -30.35
C GLY A 129 -1.19 5.47 -30.57
N SER A 130 -0.54 5.92 -31.65
CA SER A 130 -0.43 7.33 -32.05
C SER A 130 -1.78 8.05 -32.21
N ASP A 131 -2.86 7.30 -32.42
CA ASP A 131 -4.19 7.82 -32.75
C ASP A 131 -5.22 7.66 -31.63
N GLY A 132 -4.78 7.38 -30.38
CA GLY A 132 -5.68 7.27 -29.23
C GLY A 132 -6.50 5.98 -29.15
N GLU A 133 -6.41 5.11 -30.15
CA GLU A 133 -6.93 3.75 -30.11
C GLU A 133 -6.12 2.89 -29.14
N ARG A 134 -6.82 2.13 -28.29
CA ARG A 134 -6.20 1.14 -27.41
C ARG A 134 -5.66 0.00 -28.26
N GLN A 135 -4.36 -0.24 -28.18
CA GLN A 135 -3.77 -1.45 -28.74
C GLN A 135 -4.02 -2.63 -27.78
N TRP A 136 -4.20 -3.82 -28.34
CA TRP A 136 -4.44 -5.05 -27.58
C TRP A 136 -3.20 -5.56 -26.83
N GLU A 137 -2.05 -4.93 -27.07
CA GLU A 137 -0.77 -5.27 -26.43
C GLU A 137 -0.54 -4.43 -25.17
N SER A 138 -0.14 -5.10 -24.09
CA SER A 138 0.33 -4.45 -22.86
C SER A 138 1.77 -3.99 -23.05
N GLU A 139 2.05 -2.75 -22.66
CA GLU A 139 3.39 -2.15 -22.69
C GLU A 139 4.24 -2.62 -21.51
N GLU A 140 3.63 -2.66 -20.32
CA GLU A 140 4.30 -3.00 -19.06
C GLU A 140 3.31 -3.66 -18.10
N VAL A 141 3.78 -4.56 -17.24
CA VAL A 141 3.04 -4.99 -16.04
C VAL A 141 3.59 -4.23 -14.84
N PHE A 142 2.78 -3.31 -14.31
CA PHE A 142 3.12 -2.57 -13.10
C PHE A 142 2.63 -3.33 -11.86
N GLU A 143 3.57 -3.91 -11.14
CA GLU A 143 3.36 -4.63 -9.88
C GLU A 143 3.59 -3.68 -8.71
N TYR A 144 2.58 -3.50 -7.85
CA TYR A 144 2.64 -2.54 -6.77
C TYR A 144 1.85 -2.98 -5.55
N MET A 145 2.19 -2.35 -4.43
CA MET A 145 1.53 -2.50 -3.15
C MET A 145 1.04 -1.18 -2.58
N ILE A 146 -0.06 -1.25 -1.85
CA ILE A 146 -0.61 -0.15 -1.05
C ILE A 146 -0.63 -0.62 0.40
N CYS A 147 0.00 0.13 1.29
CA CYS A 147 -0.11 -0.06 2.73
C CYS A 147 -1.02 1.00 3.32
N ALA A 148 -2.00 0.60 4.13
CA ALA A 148 -2.90 1.46 4.86
C ALA A 148 -2.83 1.16 6.36
N ILE A 149 -2.55 2.17 7.18
CA ILE A 149 -2.66 2.10 8.63
C ILE A 149 -3.99 2.73 9.02
N CYS A 150 -4.89 1.92 9.57
CA CYS A 150 -6.28 2.27 9.83
C CYS A 150 -6.60 2.14 11.33
N PRO A 151 -7.21 3.15 11.99
CA PRO A 151 -7.80 2.95 13.30
C PRO A 151 -8.93 1.93 13.24
N MET A 152 -9.12 1.15 14.31
CA MET A 152 -10.26 0.24 14.41
C MET A 152 -11.54 0.97 14.82
N THR A 153 -12.65 0.68 14.15
CA THR A 153 -13.97 1.27 14.43
C THR A 153 -14.96 0.26 15.04
N GLY A 154 -14.56 -1.00 15.10
CA GLY A 154 -15.26 -2.13 15.69
C GLY A 154 -14.35 -3.35 15.69
N GLU A 155 -14.85 -4.49 16.14
CA GLU A 155 -14.11 -5.75 16.09
C GLU A 155 -13.81 -6.12 14.64
N TYR A 156 -12.51 -6.20 14.29
CA TYR A 156 -12.04 -6.50 12.95
C TYR A 156 -12.59 -5.59 11.83
N GLU A 157 -13.03 -4.38 12.16
CA GLU A 157 -13.53 -3.38 11.20
C GLU A 157 -12.62 -2.14 11.13
N PRO A 158 -11.63 -2.12 10.21
CA PRO A 158 -10.76 -0.98 9.98
C PRO A 158 -11.53 0.23 9.46
N GLY A 159 -11.28 1.39 10.07
CA GLY A 159 -11.74 2.69 9.62
C GLY A 159 -10.93 3.22 8.43
N LYS A 160 -11.14 4.50 8.08
CA LYS A 160 -10.38 5.16 7.01
C LYS A 160 -8.89 5.22 7.35
N PRO A 161 -7.98 5.05 6.37
CA PRO A 161 -6.55 5.16 6.63
C PRO A 161 -6.18 6.54 7.19
N GLU A 162 -5.34 6.58 8.21
CA GLU A 162 -4.76 7.81 8.76
C GLU A 162 -3.43 8.15 8.10
N CYS A 163 -2.65 7.13 7.78
CA CYS A 163 -1.47 7.24 6.95
C CYS A 163 -1.27 5.93 6.17
N GLY A 164 -0.32 5.95 5.25
CA GLY A 164 -0.02 4.80 4.41
C GLY A 164 0.89 5.16 3.26
N PHE A 165 1.04 4.23 2.32
CA PHE A 165 1.85 4.49 1.14
C PHE A 165 1.43 3.64 -0.06
N LEU A 166 1.88 4.05 -1.23
CA LEU A 166 1.91 3.26 -2.46
C LEU A 166 3.37 3.09 -2.89
N PHE A 167 3.79 1.84 -3.06
CA PHE A 167 5.15 1.46 -3.46
C PHE A 167 5.10 0.34 -4.51
N PRO A 168 5.95 0.37 -5.55
CA PRO A 168 6.76 1.52 -5.98
C PRO A 168 5.88 2.67 -6.49
N ALA A 169 6.42 3.89 -6.56
CA ALA A 169 5.65 5.04 -7.04
C ALA A 169 5.24 4.87 -8.51
N PHE A 170 4.08 5.40 -8.88
CA PHE A 170 3.59 5.35 -10.26
C PHE A 170 3.87 6.67 -10.99
N THR A 171 4.85 6.66 -11.90
CA THR A 171 5.35 7.86 -12.61
C THR A 171 5.34 7.60 -14.10
N ASP A 172 4.80 8.53 -14.89
CA ASP A 172 4.78 8.46 -16.36
C ASP A 172 4.30 7.13 -16.95
N ARG A 173 3.29 6.53 -16.28
CA ARG A 173 2.73 5.21 -16.63
C ARG A 173 3.73 4.05 -16.52
N SER A 174 4.64 4.13 -15.56
CA SER A 174 5.59 3.07 -15.23
C SER A 174 5.85 3.03 -13.72
N GLY A 175 6.44 1.92 -13.26
CA GLY A 175 6.89 1.77 -11.89
C GLY A 175 8.23 2.43 -11.61
N ASP A 176 8.27 3.28 -10.59
CA ASP A 176 9.48 3.96 -10.11
C ASP A 176 9.91 3.36 -8.76
N GLN A 177 10.75 2.33 -8.82
CA GLN A 177 11.24 1.56 -7.66
C GLN A 177 12.09 2.39 -6.68
N ASN A 178 12.59 3.53 -7.13
CA ASN A 178 13.40 4.43 -6.32
C ASN A 178 12.55 5.38 -5.50
N HIS A 179 11.24 5.39 -5.72
CA HIS A 179 10.33 6.31 -5.07
C HIS A 179 9.13 5.62 -4.45
N ILE A 180 8.54 6.32 -3.50
CA ILE A 180 7.33 5.93 -2.79
C ILE A 180 6.38 7.12 -2.69
N ASN A 181 5.08 6.86 -2.79
CA ASN A 181 4.07 7.87 -2.52
C ASN A 181 3.52 7.66 -1.10
N ILE A 182 3.77 8.61 -0.20
CA ILE A 182 3.34 8.53 1.20
C ILE A 182 2.09 9.38 1.38
N PHE A 183 1.09 8.78 1.99
CA PHE A 183 -0.20 9.37 2.31
C PHE A 183 -0.27 9.77 3.78
N GLN A 184 -0.78 10.99 4.01
CA GLN A 184 -1.14 11.52 5.32
C GLN A 184 -2.57 12.06 5.23
N ALA A 185 -3.48 11.55 6.05
CA ALA A 185 -4.87 12.00 6.08
C ALA A 185 -4.96 13.45 6.58
N ASP A 186 -4.22 13.76 7.66
CA ASP A 186 -4.04 15.11 8.19
C ASP A 186 -2.68 15.65 7.74
N ALA A 187 -2.67 16.59 6.79
CA ALA A 187 -1.44 17.19 6.27
C ALA A 187 -0.80 18.17 7.27
N ASP A 188 -1.57 18.71 8.22
CA ASP A 188 -1.10 19.63 9.25
C ASP A 188 -0.51 18.86 10.45
N ARG A 189 -0.95 17.62 10.67
CA ARG A 189 -0.45 16.71 11.71
C ARG A 189 -0.05 15.35 11.11
N PRO A 190 1.02 15.31 10.30
CA PRO A 190 1.44 14.08 9.65
C PRO A 190 2.02 13.08 10.65
N HIS A 191 1.79 11.79 10.40
CA HIS A 191 2.48 10.68 11.04
C HIS A 191 3.94 10.62 10.56
N ARG A 192 4.82 11.37 11.24
CA ARG A 192 6.24 11.48 10.87
C ARG A 192 7.01 10.18 11.10
N GLU A 193 6.58 9.40 12.08
CA GLU A 193 7.09 8.07 12.37
C GLU A 193 7.02 7.15 11.14
N LEU A 194 6.06 7.37 10.22
CA LEU A 194 6.00 6.62 8.97
C LEU A 194 7.21 6.88 8.07
N LEU A 195 7.74 8.11 8.04
CA LEU A 195 8.96 8.42 7.30
C LEU A 195 10.16 7.72 7.95
N GLU A 196 10.24 7.70 9.28
CA GLU A 196 11.31 7.01 10.01
C GLU A 196 11.30 5.50 9.76
N ILE A 197 10.12 4.86 9.85
CA ILE A 197 9.91 3.44 9.53
C ILE A 197 10.39 3.14 8.10
N LEU A 198 10.06 4.02 7.16
CA LEU A 198 10.44 3.90 5.75
C LEU A 198 11.90 4.26 5.48
N GLY A 199 12.63 4.79 6.48
CA GLY A 199 14.01 5.19 6.30
C GLY A 199 14.19 6.50 5.51
N LEU A 200 13.21 7.39 5.61
CA LEU A 200 13.09 8.67 4.89
C LEU A 200 13.01 9.89 5.84
N GLY A 201 13.06 9.63 7.16
CA GLY A 201 13.06 10.64 8.22
C GLY A 201 14.44 11.22 8.53
#